data_AF-A0A2V9IQQ2-F1
#
_entry.id   AF-A0A2V9IQQ2-F1
#
_cell.length_a   1.000
_cell.length_b   1.000
_cell.length_c   1.000
_cell.angle_alpha   90.00
_cell.angle_beta   90.00
_cell.angle_gamma   90.00
#
_symmetry.space_group_name_H-M   'P 1'
#
loop_
_entity.id
_entity.type
_entity.pdbx_description
1 polymer ?
#
loop_
_entity_poly.entity_id
_entity_poly.type
_entity_poly.pdbx_seq_one_letter_code
_entity_poly.pdbx_strand_id
1 'polypeptide(L)'
;MAGAHPFPHPAAWDWTQHKPFAALYDTRKRSVYLMVQRSQRHPYLATFDGADANVGTAERTSSITPLQALYMMNSEFVHERSRHFADRVIAAVPGERQRLKLAFELAFARPPAR
;
A
#
# COMPACT_ATOMS: atom_id res chain seq x y z
N MET A 1 13.49 -8.22 -8.93
CA MET A 1 14.23 -8.89 -7.83
C MET A 1 13.97 -8.13 -6.53
N ALA A 2 13.75 -8.81 -5.41
CA ALA A 2 13.53 -8.16 -4.13
C ALA A 2 14.87 -7.64 -3.59
N GLY A 3 15.24 -6.41 -3.96
CA GLY A 3 16.45 -5.76 -3.43
C GLY A 3 16.35 -5.54 -1.92
N ALA A 4 17.51 -5.38 -1.27
CA ALA A 4 17.62 -5.12 0.16
C ALA A 4 16.70 -3.97 0.61
N HIS A 5 16.26 -4.03 1.86
CA HIS A 5 15.60 -2.88 2.47
C HIS A 5 16.60 -1.71 2.51
N PRO A 6 16.14 -0.47 2.30
CA PRO A 6 17.00 0.72 2.24
C PRO A 6 17.43 1.17 3.65
N PHE A 7 17.89 0.25 4.49
CA PHE A 7 18.40 0.58 5.82
C PHE A 7 19.74 1.29 5.70
N PRO A 8 20.00 2.30 6.56
CA PRO A 8 21.32 2.88 6.65
C PRO A 8 22.33 1.82 7.09
N HIS A 9 23.59 2.01 6.72
CA HIS A 9 24.68 1.16 7.18
C HIS A 9 24.69 1.05 8.72
N PRO A 10 24.98 -0.12 9.32
CA PRO A 10 24.96 -0.31 10.77
C PRO A 10 25.78 0.71 11.57
N ALA A 11 26.88 1.21 10.99
CA ALA A 11 27.70 2.26 11.61
C ALA A 11 27.00 3.62 11.78
N ALA A 12 25.91 3.86 11.05
CA ALA A 12 25.12 5.10 11.14
C ALA A 12 23.89 4.95 12.04
N TRP A 13 23.73 3.81 12.71
CA TRP A 13 22.60 3.57 13.60
C TRP A 13 22.78 4.34 14.91
N ASP A 14 21.79 5.16 15.25
CA ASP A 14 21.73 5.96 16.47
C ASP A 14 20.39 5.74 17.19
N TRP A 15 19.88 4.50 17.14
CA TRP A 15 18.62 4.12 17.78
C TRP A 15 18.88 3.63 19.19
N THR A 16 18.09 4.13 20.14
CA THR A 16 18.20 3.79 21.56
C THR A 16 16.80 3.54 22.12
N GLN A 17 16.71 3.13 23.38
CA GLN A 17 15.40 3.01 24.06
C GLN A 17 14.61 4.34 24.07
N HIS A 18 15.32 5.47 24.14
CA HIS A 18 14.71 6.81 24.16
C HIS A 18 14.58 7.45 22.77
N LYS A 19 15.14 6.80 21.74
CA LYS A 19 15.05 7.20 20.32
C LYS A 19 14.79 5.95 19.47
N PRO A 20 13.58 5.36 19.56
CA PRO A 20 13.26 4.12 18.86
C PRO A 20 13.27 4.34 17.34
N PHE A 21 13.53 3.27 16.62
CA PHE A 21 13.49 3.26 15.17
C PHE A 21 12.06 3.48 14.66
N ALA A 22 11.89 4.47 13.77
CA ALA A 22 10.61 4.93 13.24
C ALA A 22 10.63 5.21 11.72
N ALA A 23 11.63 4.71 10.98
CA ALA A 23 11.82 5.13 9.59
C ALA A 23 10.75 4.59 8.63
N LEU A 24 10.27 5.45 7.74
CA LEU A 24 9.44 5.10 6.59
C LEU A 24 10.23 5.38 5.33
N TYR A 25 10.35 4.36 4.47
CA TYR A 25 11.10 4.46 3.23
C TYR A 25 10.14 4.39 2.04
N ASP A 26 10.32 5.31 1.11
CA ASP A 26 9.58 5.29 -0.15
C ASP A 26 9.85 4.02 -0.95
N THR A 27 8.78 3.44 -1.48
CA THR A 27 8.85 2.18 -2.21
C THR A 27 7.63 1.99 -3.09
N ARG A 28 7.84 1.29 -4.21
CA ARG A 28 6.76 0.82 -5.12
C ARG A 28 6.43 -0.66 -4.90
N LYS A 29 6.99 -1.28 -3.86
CA LYS A 29 6.75 -2.69 -3.53
C LYS A 29 5.38 -2.86 -2.86
N ARG A 30 4.79 -4.06 -2.98
CA ARG A 30 3.55 -4.44 -2.28
C ARG A 30 3.76 -4.40 -0.76
N SER A 31 2.67 -4.18 -0.01
CA SER A 31 2.68 -4.10 1.47
C SER A 31 3.38 -5.28 2.15
N VAL A 32 3.26 -6.49 1.58
CA VAL A 32 3.91 -7.72 2.07
C VAL A 32 5.44 -7.69 2.05
N TYR A 33 6.03 -6.73 1.33
CA TYR A 33 7.48 -6.53 1.25
C TYR A 33 7.93 -5.25 1.95
N LEU A 34 7.04 -4.58 2.67
CA LEU A 34 7.41 -3.45 3.51
C LEU A 34 8.08 -3.97 4.77
N MET A 35 9.03 -3.18 5.28
CA MET A 35 9.51 -3.40 6.63
C MET A 35 8.37 -3.10 7.61
N VAL A 36 8.11 -4.04 8.52
CA VAL A 36 7.09 -3.89 9.56
C VAL A 36 7.76 -3.56 10.89
N GLN A 37 7.34 -2.47 11.51
CA GLN A 37 7.77 -2.10 12.86
C GLN A 37 6.68 -2.52 13.86
N ARG A 38 7.09 -3.09 14.99
CA ARG A 38 6.16 -3.53 16.05
C ARG A 38 5.69 -2.40 16.96
N SER A 39 6.54 -1.42 17.20
CA SER A 39 6.26 -0.29 18.10
C SER A 39 5.43 0.81 17.43
N GLN A 40 5.55 0.96 16.10
CA GLN A 40 4.83 1.98 15.35
C GLN A 40 4.33 1.41 14.03
N ARG A 41 3.01 1.40 13.83
CA ARG A 41 2.44 0.89 12.58
C ARG A 41 2.69 1.88 11.44
N HIS A 42 2.85 1.35 10.23
CA HIS A 42 2.89 2.16 9.02
C HIS A 42 1.59 2.98 8.91
N PRO A 43 1.62 4.32 8.71
CA PRO A 43 0.44 5.17 8.74
C PRO A 43 -0.69 4.69 7.82
N TYR A 44 -0.37 4.42 6.54
CA TYR A 44 -1.34 3.86 5.59
C TYR A 44 -1.97 2.54 6.06
N LEU A 45 -1.16 1.57 6.50
CA LEU A 45 -1.67 0.28 6.97
C LEU A 45 -2.50 0.43 8.24
N ALA A 46 -2.16 1.37 9.13
CA ALA A 46 -2.96 1.68 10.31
C ALA A 46 -4.33 2.26 9.94
N THR A 47 -4.39 3.14 8.92
CA THR A 47 -5.66 3.74 8.46
C THR A 47 -6.57 2.73 7.74
N PHE A 48 -6.01 1.77 7.00
CA PHE A 48 -6.75 0.82 6.16
C PHE A 48 -6.79 -0.62 6.70
N ASP A 49 -6.92 -0.75 8.02
CA ASP A 49 -7.15 -2.02 8.72
C ASP A 49 -6.09 -3.10 8.39
N GLY A 50 -4.83 -2.68 8.36
CA GLY A 50 -3.68 -3.56 8.23
C GLY A 50 -3.51 -4.45 9.47
N ALA A 51 -2.98 -5.65 9.25
CA ALA A 51 -2.74 -6.62 10.33
C ALA A 51 -1.84 -6.05 11.43
N ASP A 52 -2.12 -6.43 12.68
CA ASP A 52 -1.25 -6.12 13.80
C ASP A 52 0.03 -6.97 13.74
N ALA A 53 1.18 -6.35 13.99
CA ALA A 53 2.47 -7.04 14.04
C ALA A 53 2.74 -7.76 15.37
N ASN A 54 1.92 -7.51 16.40
CA ASN A 54 2.07 -8.05 17.75
C ASN A 54 1.10 -9.20 18.05
N VAL A 55 0.05 -9.38 17.26
CA VAL A 55 -0.94 -10.46 17.44
C VAL A 55 -1.29 -11.13 16.12
N GLY A 56 -1.73 -12.39 16.18
CA GLY A 56 -2.22 -13.10 15.01
C GLY A 56 -3.49 -12.44 14.46
N THR A 57 -3.52 -12.18 13.15
CA THR A 57 -4.69 -11.65 12.45
C THR A 57 -5.17 -12.69 11.45
N ALA A 58 -6.11 -13.55 11.86
CA ALA A 58 -6.59 -14.67 11.03
C ALA A 58 -7.46 -14.20 9.85
N GLU A 59 -8.25 -13.15 10.06
CA GLU A 59 -9.13 -12.56 9.06
C GLU A 59 -8.90 -11.06 8.95
N ARG A 60 -9.09 -10.53 7.74
CA ARG A 60 -8.99 -9.08 7.50
C ARG A 60 -10.35 -8.43 7.72
N THR A 61 -10.42 -7.52 8.69
CA THR A 61 -11.58 -6.65 8.88
C THR A 61 -11.69 -5.65 7.72
N SER A 62 -12.90 -5.44 7.22
CA SER A 62 -13.20 -4.41 6.24
C SER A 62 -14.00 -3.31 6.91
N SER A 63 -13.42 -2.12 7.00
CA SER A 63 -14.10 -0.93 7.51
C SER A 63 -14.35 0.07 6.38
N ILE A 64 -15.35 0.92 6.57
CA ILE A 64 -15.52 2.14 5.79
C ILE A 64 -15.67 3.27 6.80
N THR A 65 -14.59 4.02 7.02
CA THR A 65 -14.59 5.16 7.94
C THR A 65 -14.47 6.48 7.18
N PRO A 66 -15.00 7.60 7.72
CA PRO A 66 -14.82 8.92 7.13
C PRO A 66 -13.34 9.27 6.92
N LEU A 67 -12.46 8.85 7.83
CA LEU A 67 -11.02 9.07 7.73
C LEU A 67 -10.41 8.34 6.52
N GLN A 68 -10.80 7.08 6.29
CA GLN A 68 -10.36 6.33 5.11
C GLN A 68 -10.83 7.01 3.81
N ALA A 69 -12.07 7.48 3.76
CA ALA A 69 -12.60 8.21 2.60
C ALA A 69 -11.84 9.52 2.36
N LEU A 70 -11.62 10.32 3.41
CA LEU A 70 -10.84 11.55 3.34
C LEU A 70 -9.40 11.29 2.90
N TYR A 71 -8.77 10.21 3.37
CA TYR A 71 -7.44 9.82 2.91
C TYR A 71 -7.45 9.53 1.40
N MET A 72 -8.41 8.76 0.91
CA MET A 72 -8.51 8.44 -0.52
C MET A 72 -8.71 9.69 -1.39
N MET A 73 -9.45 10.70 -0.89
CA MET A 73 -9.69 11.94 -1.62
C MET A 73 -8.49 12.91 -1.61
N ASN A 74 -7.66 12.89 -0.55
CA ASN A 74 -6.64 13.93 -0.32
C ASN A 74 -5.19 13.43 -0.43
N SER A 75 -4.96 12.12 -0.53
CA SER A 75 -3.60 11.57 -0.56
C SER A 75 -2.97 11.66 -1.95
N GLU A 76 -1.80 12.30 -2.04
CA GLU A 76 -0.98 12.33 -3.26
C GLU A 76 -0.66 10.92 -3.78
N PHE A 77 -0.33 9.99 -2.88
CA PHE A 77 -0.11 8.59 -3.22
C PHE A 77 -1.31 7.98 -3.96
N VAL A 78 -2.54 8.21 -3.48
CA VAL A 78 -3.75 7.66 -4.12
C VAL A 78 -3.95 8.27 -5.50
N HIS A 79 -3.74 9.59 -5.63
CA HIS A 79 -3.85 10.30 -6.90
C HIS A 79 -2.81 9.86 -7.94
N GLU A 80 -1.55 9.66 -7.53
CA GLU A 80 -0.52 9.09 -8.40
C GLU A 80 -0.84 7.67 -8.86
N ARG A 81 -1.23 6.79 -7.94
CA ARG A 81 -1.54 5.39 -8.30
C ARG A 81 -2.76 5.31 -9.20
N SER A 82 -3.76 6.17 -9.00
CA SER A 82 -4.95 6.26 -9.85
C SER A 82 -4.59 6.69 -11.28
N ARG A 83 -3.74 7.71 -11.44
CA ARG A 83 -3.25 8.17 -12.74
C ARG A 83 -2.48 7.08 -13.49
N HIS A 84 -1.48 6.47 -12.84
CA HIS A 84 -0.70 5.39 -13.45
C HIS A 84 -1.55 4.15 -13.78
N PHE A 85 -2.57 3.85 -12.98
CA PHE A 85 -3.50 2.76 -13.27
C PHE A 85 -4.34 3.07 -14.51
N ALA A 86 -4.87 4.29 -14.62
CA ALA A 86 -5.60 4.74 -15.80
C ALA A 86 -4.74 4.70 -17.06
N ASP A 87 -3.52 5.26 -17.00
CA ASP A 87 -2.57 5.26 -18.13
C ASP A 87 -2.26 3.85 -18.62
N ARG A 88 -2.02 2.91 -17.68
CA ARG A 88 -1.77 1.50 -17.99
C ARG A 88 -2.96 0.86 -18.71
N VAL A 89 -4.19 1.13 -18.27
CA VAL A 89 -5.41 0.58 -18.90
C VAL A 89 -5.64 1.18 -20.28
N ILE A 90 -5.48 2.50 -20.42
CA ILE A 90 -5.72 3.24 -21.66
C ILE A 90 -4.75 2.82 -22.75
N ALA A 91 -3.47 2.63 -22.40
CA ALA A 91 -2.42 2.22 -23.32
C ALA A 91 -2.53 0.74 -23.73
N ALA A 92 -3.11 -0.12 -22.88
CA ALA A 92 -3.17 -1.55 -23.14
C ALA A 92 -4.24 -1.95 -24.17
N VAL A 93 -5.40 -1.27 -24.19
CA VAL A 93 -6.51 -1.61 -25.09
C VAL A 93 -7.25 -0.36 -25.61
N PRO A 94 -7.72 -0.35 -26.87
CA PRO A 94 -8.24 0.85 -27.51
C PRO A 94 -9.69 1.21 -27.14
N GLY A 95 -10.55 0.22 -26.85
CA GLY A 95 -11.98 0.46 -26.68
C GLY A 95 -12.43 0.50 -25.21
N GLU A 96 -13.42 1.34 -24.92
CA GLU A 96 -13.91 1.60 -23.56
C GLU A 96 -14.38 0.34 -22.83
N ARG A 97 -15.16 -0.52 -23.48
CA ARG A 97 -15.61 -1.79 -22.88
C ARG A 97 -14.44 -2.71 -22.56
N GLN A 98 -13.45 -2.80 -23.45
CA GLN A 98 -12.23 -3.58 -23.18
C GLN A 98 -11.44 -2.97 -22.01
N ARG A 99 -11.35 -1.63 -21.92
CA ARG A 99 -10.69 -0.93 -20.82
C ARG A 99 -11.35 -1.20 -19.47
N LEU A 100 -12.69 -1.13 -19.40
CA LEU A 100 -13.43 -1.42 -18.17
C LEU A 100 -13.23 -2.86 -17.72
N LYS A 101 -13.30 -3.82 -18.66
CA LYS A 101 -13.04 -5.24 -18.36
C LYS A 101 -11.61 -5.42 -17.84
N LEU A 102 -10.61 -4.86 -18.51
CA LEU A 102 -9.21 -4.93 -18.10
C LEU A 102 -8.96 -4.27 -16.75
N ALA A 103 -9.53 -3.10 -16.50
CA ALA A 103 -9.41 -2.40 -15.22
C ALA A 103 -9.97 -3.26 -14.08
N PHE A 104 -11.14 -3.87 -14.27
CA PHE A 104 -11.74 -4.76 -13.29
C PHE A 104 -10.85 -5.98 -13.01
N GLU A 105 -10.36 -6.64 -14.05
CA GLU A 105 -9.47 -7.80 -13.93
C GLU A 105 -8.15 -7.46 -13.24
N LEU A 106 -7.55 -6.30 -13.56
CA LEU A 106 -6.32 -5.85 -12.92
C LEU A 106 -6.50 -5.47 -11.45
N ALA A 107 -7.65 -4.88 -11.09
CA ALA A 107 -7.93 -4.44 -9.72
C ALA A 107 -8.37 -5.60 -8.81
N PHE A 108 -9.19 -6.51 -9.33
CA PHE A 108 -9.84 -7.57 -8.54
C PHE A 108 -9.33 -8.98 -8.83
N ALA A 109 -8.41 -9.15 -9.78
CA ALA A 109 -7.87 -10.45 -10.21
C ALA A 109 -8.95 -11.48 -10.63
N ARG A 110 -10.10 -10.99 -11.12
CA ARG A 110 -11.23 -11.80 -11.60
C ARG A 110 -11.99 -11.03 -12.68
N PRO A 111 -12.69 -11.70 -13.62
CA PRO A 111 -13.56 -11.01 -14.57
C PRO A 111 -14.75 -10.35 -13.85
N PRO A 112 -15.33 -9.30 -14.44
CA PRO A 112 -16.57 -8.72 -13.94
C PRO A 112 -17.69 -9.78 -13.98
N ALA A 113 -18.34 -9.98 -12.84
CA ALA A 113 -19.53 -10.81 -12.72
C ALA A 113 -20.74 -9.90 -12.50
N ARG A 114 -21.90 -10.36 -12.95
CA ARG A 114 -23.18 -9.66 -12.76
C ARG A 114 -23.60 -9.68 -11.30
#